data_AF-A0A2P2ILF3-F1
#
_entry.id   AF-A0A2P2ILF3-F1
#
_cell.length_a   1.000
_cell.length_b   1.000
_cell.length_c   1.000
_cell.angle_alpha   90.00
_cell.angle_beta   90.00
_cell.angle_gamma   90.00
#
_symmetry.space_group_name_H-M   'P 1'
#
loop_
_entity.id
_entity.type
_entity.pdbx_description
1 polymer ?
#
loop_
_entity_poly.entity_id
_entity_poly.type
_entity_poly.pdbx_seq_one_letter_code
_entity_poly.pdbx_strand_id
1 'polypeptide(L)'
;MLFCFNPASIFYSSMYSESLYALFTLGGVYHLVSGANNIAVVWFALSGCARSNGVLNAGYFCFQTMHQTYDAVFLKRRAFLAAQVLVIGALRCLFTFLPFIAFQAYGYYNMCLGRSLEEMRPWCKAKVPLLYNYIQSHYWGVGFLRYFQAKQLPNFLLASPILSLSLCSLIHYVRSQPESFLLLGLQAYDGKDGSVASFSSLDGVRGSNSALLKEKSSTKMRENQSLRQRKQTIEGDDCAVLSEENVSLEEPGYLSSFIVPCTLHLAFMAATAFFVMHVQVATRFLSTSPPLYWFASYLMVCPGSNRWGYVIWAYSAAYILLGSLLFSNFYPFT
;
A
#
# COMPACT_ATOMS: atom_id res chain seq x y z
N MET A 1 15.56 0.30 -5.47
CA MET A 1 15.99 1.10 -6.64
C MET A 1 14.86 1.92 -7.23
N LEU A 2 13.76 1.34 -7.72
CA LEU A 2 12.67 2.10 -8.36
C LEU A 2 12.03 3.16 -7.45
N PHE A 3 11.91 2.91 -6.15
CA PHE A 3 11.45 3.91 -5.17
C PHE A 3 12.33 5.18 -5.14
N CYS A 4 13.64 5.03 -5.28
CA CYS A 4 14.58 6.16 -5.26
C CYS A 4 14.43 7.05 -6.50
N PHE A 5 14.04 6.44 -7.63
CA PHE A 5 13.87 7.12 -8.92
C PHE A 5 12.40 7.32 -9.27
N ASN A 6 11.54 7.57 -8.27
CA ASN A 6 10.14 7.91 -8.52
C ASN A 6 9.98 9.43 -8.77
N PRO A 7 9.02 9.86 -9.62
CA PRO A 7 8.64 11.26 -9.82
C PRO A 7 8.54 12.15 -8.57
N ALA A 8 8.07 11.61 -7.45
CA ALA A 8 7.94 12.30 -6.17
C ALA A 8 9.22 12.31 -5.31
N SER A 9 10.34 11.75 -5.78
CA SER A 9 11.59 11.63 -5.01
C SER A 9 12.13 12.97 -4.52
N ILE A 10 11.92 14.06 -5.26
CA ILE A 10 12.33 15.41 -4.86
C ILE A 10 11.69 15.81 -3.53
N PHE A 11 10.42 15.47 -3.29
CA PHE A 11 9.72 15.72 -2.02
C PHE A 11 10.18 14.79 -0.90
N TYR A 12 10.74 13.63 -1.24
CA TYR A 12 11.33 12.70 -0.28
C TYR A 12 12.77 13.06 0.09
N SER A 13 13.49 13.75 -0.79
CA SER A 13 14.86 14.23 -0.55
C SER A 13 14.93 15.62 0.05
N SER A 14 13.83 16.38 0.08
CA SER A 14 13.75 17.71 0.70
C SER A 14 13.09 17.64 2.09
N MET A 15 13.28 18.70 2.89
CA MET A 15 12.75 18.80 4.26
C MET A 15 11.23 19.04 4.30
N TYR A 16 10.46 18.13 3.73
CA TYR A 16 9.00 18.11 3.85
C TYR A 16 8.49 16.92 4.66
N SER A 17 7.26 17.04 5.17
CA SER A 17 6.61 15.97 5.93
C SER A 17 6.28 14.74 5.08
N GLU A 18 6.29 14.84 3.75
CA GLU A 18 6.20 13.73 2.81
C GLU A 18 7.30 12.68 3.05
N SER A 19 8.53 13.10 3.32
CA SER A 19 9.67 12.19 3.57
C SER A 19 9.46 11.35 4.84
N LEU A 20 9.06 11.99 5.94
CA LEU A 20 8.72 11.33 7.20
C LEU A 20 7.50 10.42 7.04
N TYR A 21 6.48 10.88 6.31
CA TYR A 21 5.30 10.08 6.02
C TYR A 21 5.65 8.80 5.24
N ALA A 22 6.50 8.91 4.22
CA ALA A 22 6.97 7.77 3.43
C ALA A 22 7.79 6.80 4.29
N LEU A 23 8.74 7.31 5.07
CA LEU A 23 9.54 6.50 6.00
C LEU A 23 8.65 5.72 6.98
N PHE A 24 7.71 6.40 7.62
CA PHE A 24 6.86 5.77 8.62
C PHE A 24 5.86 4.78 8.02
N THR A 25 5.31 5.08 6.84
CA THR A 25 4.39 4.18 6.13
C THR A 25 5.11 2.93 5.63
N LEU A 26 6.26 3.08 4.97
CA LEU A 26 7.04 1.94 4.47
C LEU A 26 7.61 1.09 5.62
N GLY A 27 8.10 1.72 6.69
CA GLY A 27 8.54 1.00 7.89
C GLY A 27 7.38 0.27 8.59
N GLY A 28 6.19 0.87 8.64
CA GLY A 28 4.98 0.22 9.14
C GLY A 28 4.58 -1.00 8.32
N VAL A 29 4.59 -0.89 6.99
CA VAL A 29 4.33 -2.02 6.09
C VAL A 29 5.39 -3.10 6.25
N TYR A 30 6.67 -2.75 6.34
CA TYR A 30 7.75 -3.71 6.58
C TYR A 30 7.52 -4.52 7.87
N HIS A 31 7.24 -3.86 8.99
CA HIS A 31 6.98 -4.55 10.25
C HIS A 31 5.68 -5.35 10.24
N LEU A 32 4.67 -4.90 9.48
CA LEU A 32 3.43 -5.64 9.27
C LEU A 32 3.70 -6.95 8.50
N VAL A 33 4.50 -6.87 7.43
CA VAL A 33 4.95 -8.03 6.64
C VAL A 33 5.75 -9.01 7.49
N SER A 34 6.62 -8.51 8.37
CA SER A 34 7.42 -9.34 9.29
C SER A 34 6.63 -9.98 10.44
N GLY A 35 5.31 -9.73 10.55
CA GLY A 35 4.46 -10.24 11.64
C GLY A 35 4.53 -9.45 12.95
N ALA A 36 5.36 -8.41 13.03
CA ALA A 36 5.53 -7.55 14.20
C ALA A 36 4.44 -6.46 14.29
N ASN A 37 3.17 -6.89 14.36
CA ASN A 37 2.00 -6.02 14.26
C ASN A 37 1.99 -4.87 15.27
N ASN A 38 2.47 -5.08 16.50
CA ASN A 38 2.47 -4.03 17.53
C ASN A 38 3.46 -2.90 17.20
N ILE A 39 4.62 -3.24 16.61
CA ILE A 39 5.58 -2.25 16.12
C ILE A 39 4.98 -1.52 14.91
N ALA A 40 4.36 -2.25 13.98
CA ALA A 40 3.69 -1.66 12.82
C ALA A 40 2.66 -0.59 13.21
N VAL A 41 1.87 -0.80 14.27
CA VAL A 41 0.90 0.20 14.77
C VAL A 41 1.58 1.50 15.17
N VAL A 42 2.72 1.42 15.86
CA VAL A 42 3.49 2.61 16.28
C VAL A 42 3.98 3.38 15.06
N TRP A 43 4.54 2.67 14.08
CA TRP A 43 5.01 3.28 12.83
C TRP A 43 3.86 3.93 12.04
N PHE A 44 2.71 3.27 11.93
CA PHE A 44 1.54 3.86 11.29
C PHE A 44 0.97 5.05 12.07
N ALA A 45 0.98 5.03 13.39
CA ALA A 45 0.59 6.19 14.19
C ALA A 45 1.57 7.37 13.97
N LEU A 46 2.88 7.13 13.93
CA LEU A 46 3.87 8.16 13.60
C LEU A 46 3.66 8.74 12.20
N SER A 47 3.22 7.92 11.23
CA SER A 47 2.82 8.42 9.91
C SER A 47 1.66 9.42 9.99
N GLY A 48 0.70 9.18 10.89
CA GLY A 48 -0.42 10.08 11.18
C GLY A 48 -0.01 11.40 11.84
N CYS A 49 1.06 11.40 12.64
CA CYS A 49 1.66 12.61 13.19
C CYS A 49 2.31 13.48 12.11
N ALA A 50 2.96 12.85 11.12
CA ALA A 50 3.59 13.56 10.01
C ALA A 50 2.53 14.16 9.06
N ARG A 51 1.49 13.40 8.74
CA ARG A 51 0.38 13.82 7.86
C ARG A 51 -0.91 13.12 8.23
N SER A 52 -2.02 13.85 8.13
CA SER A 52 -3.38 13.31 8.32
C SER A 52 -3.72 12.11 7.43
N ASN A 53 -3.11 12.01 6.23
CA ASN A 53 -3.27 10.88 5.32
C ASN A 53 -2.82 9.53 5.94
N GLY A 54 -2.00 9.55 6.99
CA GLY A 54 -1.60 8.35 7.73
C GLY A 54 -2.75 7.60 8.40
N VAL A 55 -3.89 8.26 8.61
CA VAL A 55 -5.12 7.59 9.08
C VAL A 55 -5.57 6.49 8.12
N LEU A 56 -5.33 6.65 6.81
CA LEU A 56 -5.72 5.67 5.81
C LEU A 56 -4.96 4.35 5.99
N ASN A 57 -3.75 4.37 6.56
CA ASN A 57 -2.96 3.17 6.85
C ASN A 57 -3.66 2.21 7.83
N ALA A 58 -4.67 2.68 8.60
CA ALA A 58 -5.52 1.79 9.40
C ALA A 58 -6.24 0.72 8.54
N GLY A 59 -6.42 0.98 7.24
CA GLY A 59 -6.96 0.03 6.28
C GLY A 59 -6.19 -1.30 6.21
N TYR A 60 -4.87 -1.29 6.45
CA TYR A 60 -4.08 -2.52 6.54
C TYR A 60 -4.54 -3.41 7.70
N PHE A 61 -4.78 -2.83 8.88
CA PHE A 61 -5.28 -3.56 10.03
C PHE A 61 -6.73 -4.00 9.85
N CYS A 62 -7.59 -3.14 9.28
CA CYS A 62 -8.98 -3.51 8.95
C CYS A 62 -9.04 -4.74 8.05
N PHE A 63 -8.18 -4.80 7.03
CA PHE A 63 -8.14 -5.93 6.12
C PHE A 63 -7.61 -7.20 6.82
N GLN A 64 -6.50 -7.08 7.57
CA GLN A 64 -5.94 -8.20 8.35
C GLN A 64 -6.97 -8.77 9.34
N THR A 65 -7.68 -7.90 10.04
CA THR A 65 -8.65 -8.32 11.07
C THR A 65 -9.87 -8.95 10.44
N MET A 66 -10.36 -8.41 9.31
CA MET A 66 -11.46 -9.01 8.56
C MET A 66 -11.12 -10.46 8.12
N HIS A 67 -9.91 -10.68 7.59
CA HIS A 67 -9.47 -12.03 7.20
C HIS A 67 -9.36 -12.97 8.42
N GLN A 68 -8.69 -12.53 9.49
CA GLN A 68 -8.52 -13.33 10.70
C GLN A 68 -9.85 -13.65 11.40
N THR A 69 -10.79 -12.70 11.41
CA THR A 69 -12.13 -12.90 11.94
C THR A 69 -12.92 -13.88 11.08
N TYR A 70 -12.84 -13.77 9.74
CA TYR A 70 -13.47 -14.73 8.84
C TYR A 70 -12.97 -16.16 9.11
N ASP A 71 -11.65 -16.36 9.21
CA ASP A 71 -11.06 -17.68 9.52
C ASP A 71 -11.51 -18.20 10.89
N ALA A 72 -11.57 -17.33 11.91
CA ALA A 72 -11.99 -17.70 13.26
C ALA A 72 -13.47 -18.11 13.31
N VAL A 73 -14.33 -17.44 12.54
CA VAL A 73 -15.78 -17.68 12.51
C VAL A 73 -16.13 -18.89 11.64
N PHE A 74 -15.67 -18.93 10.39
CA PHE A 74 -16.12 -19.90 9.41
C PHE A 74 -15.33 -21.21 9.46
N LEU A 75 -13.99 -21.14 9.50
CA LEU A 75 -13.14 -22.33 9.51
C LEU A 75 -13.04 -22.95 10.91
N LYS A 76 -12.71 -22.12 11.92
CA LYS A 76 -12.47 -22.62 13.29
C LYS A 76 -13.73 -22.71 14.14
N ARG A 77 -14.82 -22.02 13.76
CA ARG A 77 -16.09 -21.92 14.51
C ARG A 77 -15.91 -21.53 15.99
N ARG A 78 -14.92 -20.69 16.29
CA ARG A 78 -14.62 -20.22 17.66
C ARG A 78 -14.99 -18.74 17.82
N ALA A 79 -16.20 -18.49 18.29
CA ALA A 79 -16.73 -17.13 18.50
C ALA A 79 -15.85 -16.28 19.44
N PHE A 80 -15.30 -16.89 20.50
CA PHE A 80 -14.43 -16.17 21.45
C PHE A 80 -13.15 -15.66 20.78
N LEU A 81 -12.50 -16.50 19.96
CA LEU A 81 -11.31 -16.11 19.21
C LEU A 81 -11.63 -14.99 18.21
N ALA A 82 -12.77 -15.10 17.51
CA ALA A 82 -13.23 -14.08 16.58
C ALA A 82 -13.47 -12.73 17.27
N ALA A 83 -14.10 -12.74 18.45
CA ALA A 83 -14.31 -11.53 19.26
C ALA A 83 -12.96 -10.93 19.72
N GLN A 84 -12.03 -11.77 20.18
CA GLN A 84 -10.69 -11.31 20.59
C GLN A 84 -9.93 -10.65 19.43
N VAL A 85 -9.94 -11.25 18.24
CA VAL A 85 -9.32 -10.69 17.03
C VAL A 85 -9.96 -9.35 16.67
N LEU A 86 -11.29 -9.26 16.73
CA LEU A 86 -12.02 -8.03 16.42
C LEU A 86 -11.66 -6.90 17.40
N VAL A 87 -11.59 -7.18 18.70
CA VAL A 87 -11.22 -6.20 19.72
C VAL A 87 -9.77 -5.74 19.53
N ILE A 88 -8.82 -6.66 19.34
CA ILE A 88 -7.41 -6.31 19.08
C ILE A 88 -7.32 -5.46 17.80
N GLY A 89 -8.04 -5.84 16.75
CA GLY A 89 -8.12 -5.08 15.50
C GLY A 89 -8.64 -3.66 15.68
N ALA A 90 -9.75 -3.51 16.39
CA ALA A 90 -10.35 -2.21 16.69
C ALA A 90 -9.40 -1.33 17.50
N LEU A 91 -8.69 -1.90 18.49
CA LEU A 91 -7.68 -1.18 19.27
C LEU A 91 -6.53 -0.70 18.38
N ARG A 92 -5.99 -1.57 17.51
CA ARG A 92 -4.92 -1.19 16.57
C ARG A 92 -5.34 -0.04 15.65
N CYS A 93 -6.54 -0.12 15.10
CA CYS A 93 -7.10 0.97 14.28
C CYS A 93 -7.23 2.25 15.11
N LEU A 94 -7.81 2.19 16.31
CA LEU A 94 -7.96 3.34 17.18
C LEU A 94 -6.62 4.02 17.49
N PHE A 95 -5.57 3.24 17.75
CA PHE A 95 -4.21 3.76 17.94
C PHE A 95 -3.65 4.45 16.69
N THR A 96 -3.93 3.93 15.49
CA THR A 96 -3.56 4.60 14.23
C THR A 96 -4.33 5.91 14.02
N PHE A 97 -5.57 6.01 14.49
CA PHE A 97 -6.38 7.24 14.43
C PHE A 97 -6.03 8.27 15.51
N LEU A 98 -5.37 7.85 16.60
CA LEU A 98 -5.07 8.69 17.76
C LEU A 98 -4.38 10.03 17.41
N PRO A 99 -3.35 10.08 16.55
CA PRO A 99 -2.70 11.35 16.17
C PRO A 99 -3.67 12.34 15.52
N PHE A 100 -4.57 11.85 14.65
CA PHE A 100 -5.56 12.68 13.98
C PHE A 100 -6.60 13.20 14.97
N ILE A 101 -7.09 12.35 15.87
CA ILE A 101 -8.03 12.75 16.92
C ILE A 101 -7.39 13.80 17.84
N ALA A 102 -6.13 13.59 18.24
CA ALA A 102 -5.39 14.52 19.08
C ALA A 102 -5.23 15.89 18.41
N PHE A 103 -4.88 15.92 17.11
CA PHE A 103 -4.77 17.17 16.35
C PHE A 103 -6.11 17.92 16.26
N GLN A 104 -7.21 17.20 16.00
CA GLN A 104 -8.54 17.80 15.92
C GLN A 104 -9.00 18.36 17.27
N ALA A 105 -8.74 17.62 18.36
CA ALA A 105 -9.04 18.06 19.72
C ALA A 105 -8.20 19.27 20.13
N TYR A 106 -6.91 19.28 19.79
CA TYR A 106 -6.02 20.42 20.01
C TYR A 106 -6.51 21.67 19.26
N GLY A 107 -6.91 21.51 18.00
CA GLY A 107 -7.48 22.60 17.21
C GLY A 107 -8.77 23.17 17.82
N TYR A 108 -9.65 22.30 18.31
CA TYR A 108 -10.88 22.71 18.99
C TYR A 108 -10.60 23.44 20.31
N TYR A 109 -9.70 22.90 21.15
CA TYR A 109 -9.33 23.51 22.43
C TYR A 109 -8.79 24.93 22.26
N ASN A 110 -7.91 25.16 21.29
CA ASN A 110 -7.30 26.47 21.08
C ASN A 110 -8.20 27.48 20.36
N MET A 111 -9.07 27.03 19.44
CA MET A 111 -9.84 27.94 18.59
C MET A 111 -11.30 28.12 19.04
N CYS A 112 -11.90 27.13 19.70
CA CYS A 112 -13.32 27.15 20.04
C CYS A 112 -13.57 27.31 21.55
N LEU A 113 -12.71 26.80 22.43
CA LEU A 113 -12.90 26.89 23.87
C LEU A 113 -12.74 28.35 24.35
N GLY A 114 -13.65 28.81 25.22
CA GLY A 114 -13.58 30.15 25.83
C GLY A 114 -14.06 31.31 24.96
N ARG A 115 -14.60 31.06 23.76
CA ARG A 115 -15.20 32.08 22.90
C ARG A 115 -16.72 32.15 23.04
N SER A 116 -17.31 33.32 22.77
CA SER A 116 -18.76 33.48 22.72
C SER A 116 -19.35 32.76 21.50
N LEU A 117 -20.61 32.32 21.59
CA LEU A 117 -21.27 31.55 20.53
C LEU A 117 -21.40 32.35 19.22
N GLU A 118 -21.47 33.68 19.30
CA GLU A 118 -21.53 34.55 18.11
C GLU A 118 -20.18 34.67 17.40
N GLU A 119 -19.06 34.67 18.13
CA GLU A 119 -17.70 34.75 17.56
C GLU A 119 -17.15 33.41 17.08
N MET A 120 -17.77 32.29 17.48
CA MET A 120 -17.32 30.96 17.08
C MET A 120 -17.45 30.73 15.57
N ARG A 121 -16.39 30.16 15.00
CA ARG A 121 -16.37 29.73 13.58
C ARG A 121 -17.44 28.66 13.33
N PRO A 122 -18.00 28.58 12.10
CA PRO A 122 -19.10 27.69 11.79
C PRO A 122 -18.78 26.20 12.01
N TRP A 123 -17.51 25.79 11.85
CA TRP A 123 -17.09 24.41 12.11
C TRP A 123 -17.05 24.07 13.61
N CYS A 124 -16.85 25.05 14.51
CA CYS A 124 -16.98 24.83 15.95
C CYS A 124 -18.43 24.53 16.36
N LYS A 125 -19.40 25.09 15.62
CA LYS A 125 -20.85 24.94 15.87
C LYS A 125 -21.43 23.63 15.32
N ALA A 126 -20.68 22.91 14.49
CA ALA A 126 -21.14 21.68 13.87
C ALA A 126 -21.25 20.55 14.90
N LYS A 127 -22.16 19.59 14.67
CA LYS A 127 -22.36 18.41 15.54
C LYS A 127 -21.07 17.61 15.77
N VAL A 128 -20.19 17.58 14.76
CA VAL A 128 -18.83 17.06 14.87
C VAL A 128 -17.86 18.16 14.43
N PRO A 129 -17.11 18.78 15.35
CA PRO A 129 -16.24 19.90 15.02
C PRO A 129 -14.95 19.43 14.34
N LEU A 130 -15.02 19.22 13.02
CA LEU A 130 -13.88 18.76 12.21
C LEU A 130 -13.13 19.96 11.59
N LEU A 131 -12.11 20.44 12.30
CA LEU A 131 -11.21 21.51 11.82
C LEU A 131 -10.60 21.17 10.46
N TYR A 132 -10.01 19.98 10.33
CA TYR A 132 -9.33 19.56 9.10
C TYR A 132 -10.25 19.61 7.86
N ASN A 133 -11.46 19.05 7.96
CA ASN A 133 -12.43 19.05 6.85
C ASN A 133 -12.89 20.47 6.48
N TYR A 134 -13.07 21.34 7.47
CA TYR A 134 -13.40 22.75 7.22
C TYR A 134 -12.28 23.47 6.47
N ILE A 135 -11.03 23.32 6.89
CA ILE A 135 -9.88 23.94 6.23
C ILE A 135 -9.79 23.44 4.78
N GLN A 136 -9.85 22.12 4.60
CA GLN A 136 -9.79 21.47 3.29
C GLN A 136 -10.87 22.01 2.33
N SER A 137 -12.12 22.08 2.76
CA SER A 137 -13.20 22.57 1.91
C SER A 137 -13.16 24.09 1.69
N HIS A 138 -12.88 24.89 2.73
CA HIS A 138 -13.06 26.34 2.69
C HIS A 138 -11.89 27.06 2.03
N TYR A 139 -10.65 26.67 2.34
CA TYR A 139 -9.45 27.34 1.81
C TYR A 139 -8.85 26.63 0.61
N TRP A 140 -8.92 25.30 0.59
CA TRP A 140 -8.25 24.49 -0.44
C TRP A 140 -9.21 23.98 -1.51
N GLY A 141 -10.53 24.21 -1.36
CA GLY A 141 -11.54 23.73 -2.31
C GLY A 141 -11.60 22.21 -2.44
N VAL A 142 -11.05 21.47 -1.48
CA VAL A 142 -11.03 20.00 -1.48
C VAL A 142 -12.43 19.48 -1.20
N GLY A 143 -12.84 18.45 -1.93
CA GLY A 143 -14.11 17.79 -1.74
C GLY A 143 -14.39 16.81 -2.87
N PHE A 144 -15.46 16.04 -2.72
CA PHE A 144 -15.84 15.03 -3.70
C PHE A 144 -15.97 15.64 -5.11
N LEU A 145 -15.10 15.22 -6.03
CA LEU A 145 -15.02 15.65 -7.43
C LEU A 145 -14.88 17.16 -7.69
N ARG A 146 -14.61 17.98 -6.68
CA ARG A 146 -14.53 19.45 -6.84
C ARG A 146 -13.32 19.90 -7.66
N TYR A 147 -12.30 19.05 -7.76
CA TYR A 147 -11.05 19.37 -8.46
C TYR A 147 -11.09 19.12 -9.97
N PHE A 148 -12.13 18.44 -10.48
CA PHE A 148 -12.29 18.18 -11.91
C PHE A 148 -12.71 19.44 -12.67
N GLN A 149 -11.73 20.28 -13.00
CA GLN A 149 -11.90 21.48 -13.81
C GLN A 149 -10.96 21.42 -15.02
N ALA A 150 -11.42 21.89 -16.18
CA ALA A 150 -10.60 21.91 -17.41
C ALA A 150 -9.28 22.68 -17.23
N LYS A 151 -9.26 23.70 -16.36
CA LYS A 151 -8.07 24.48 -16.00
C LYS A 151 -6.97 23.63 -15.34
N GLN A 152 -7.34 22.51 -14.72
CA GLN A 152 -6.43 21.63 -13.99
C GLN A 152 -5.86 20.51 -14.87
N LEU A 153 -6.24 20.43 -16.14
CA LEU A 153 -5.77 19.40 -17.07
C LEU A 153 -4.23 19.27 -17.12
N PRO A 154 -3.44 20.36 -17.11
CA PRO A 154 -1.98 20.25 -17.05
C PRO A 154 -1.47 19.51 -15.80
N ASN A 155 -2.12 19.71 -14.64
CA ASN A 155 -1.75 19.02 -13.40
C ASN A 155 -2.08 17.52 -13.46
N PHE A 156 -3.18 17.15 -14.12
CA PHE A 156 -3.49 15.74 -14.38
C PHE A 156 -2.48 15.08 -15.31
N LEU A 157 -1.98 15.80 -16.33
CA LEU A 157 -0.93 15.30 -17.21
C LEU A 157 0.37 15.06 -16.44
N LEU A 158 0.76 15.98 -15.55
CA LEU A 158 1.94 15.81 -14.70
C LEU A 158 1.79 14.62 -13.74
N ALA A 159 0.58 14.37 -13.23
CA ALA A 159 0.28 13.26 -12.34
C ALA A 159 0.01 11.91 -13.02
N SER A 160 -0.19 11.92 -14.33
CA SER A 160 -0.53 10.75 -15.15
C SER A 160 0.37 9.51 -14.96
N PRO A 161 1.68 9.58 -14.66
CA PRO A 161 2.52 8.39 -14.60
C PRO A 161 2.22 7.53 -13.39
N ILE A 162 2.11 8.14 -12.20
CA ILE A 162 1.81 7.41 -10.97
C ILE A 162 0.35 6.93 -11.00
N LEU A 163 -0.56 7.74 -11.56
CA LEU A 163 -1.97 7.38 -11.72
C LEU A 163 -2.18 6.26 -12.76
N SER A 164 -1.47 6.30 -13.89
CA SER A 164 -1.56 5.24 -14.90
C SER A 164 -0.89 3.97 -14.42
N LEU A 165 0.28 4.04 -13.76
CA LEU A 165 0.95 2.88 -13.18
C LEU A 165 0.09 2.23 -12.09
N SER A 166 -0.56 3.01 -11.23
CA SER A 166 -1.46 2.48 -10.20
C SER A 166 -2.71 1.82 -10.80
N LEU A 167 -3.30 2.45 -11.82
CA LEU A 167 -4.45 1.90 -12.54
C LEU A 167 -4.08 0.63 -13.32
N CYS A 168 -2.95 0.63 -14.03
CA CYS A 168 -2.45 -0.54 -14.76
C CYS A 168 -2.13 -1.69 -13.82
N SER A 169 -1.47 -1.41 -12.68
CA SER A 169 -1.21 -2.40 -11.62
C SER A 169 -2.51 -3.03 -11.12
N LEU A 170 -3.52 -2.20 -10.82
CA LEU A 170 -4.82 -2.67 -10.35
C LEU A 170 -5.56 -3.48 -11.41
N ILE A 171 -5.63 -2.99 -12.65
CA ILE A 171 -6.31 -3.67 -13.75
C ILE A 171 -5.64 -5.01 -14.06
N HIS A 172 -4.31 -5.04 -14.10
CA HIS A 172 -3.56 -6.27 -14.33
C HIS A 172 -3.86 -7.28 -13.23
N TYR A 173 -3.77 -6.86 -11.96
CA TYR A 173 -4.06 -7.73 -10.83
C TYR A 173 -5.49 -8.29 -10.85
N VAL A 174 -6.49 -7.44 -11.11
CA VAL A 174 -7.91 -7.84 -11.20
C VAL A 174 -8.15 -8.81 -12.36
N ARG A 175 -7.48 -8.62 -13.50
CA ARG A 175 -7.61 -9.52 -14.65
C ARG A 175 -6.91 -10.86 -14.45
N SER A 176 -5.74 -10.85 -13.81
CA SER A 176 -4.98 -12.08 -13.57
C SER A 176 -5.60 -12.94 -12.45
N GLN A 177 -6.22 -12.31 -11.44
CA GLN A 177 -6.76 -13.00 -10.26
C GLN A 177 -8.14 -12.42 -9.85
N PRO A 178 -9.18 -12.56 -10.70
CA PRO A 178 -10.49 -11.96 -10.44
C PRO A 178 -11.17 -12.57 -9.21
N GLU A 179 -11.04 -13.88 -9.01
CA GLU A 179 -11.66 -14.59 -7.88
C GLU A 179 -11.04 -14.17 -6.55
N SER A 180 -9.70 -14.14 -6.46
CA SER A 180 -9.00 -13.68 -5.26
C SER A 180 -9.28 -12.22 -4.92
N PHE A 181 -9.45 -11.34 -5.92
CA PHE A 181 -9.80 -9.95 -5.68
C PHE A 181 -11.25 -9.79 -5.21
N LEU A 182 -12.21 -10.49 -5.83
CA LEU A 182 -13.63 -10.44 -5.48
C LEU A 182 -13.94 -11.11 -4.13
N LEU A 183 -13.20 -12.17 -3.78
CA LEU A 183 -13.27 -12.79 -2.45
C LEU A 183 -12.33 -12.15 -1.43
N LEU A 184 -11.70 -11.00 -1.72
CA LEU A 184 -10.78 -10.33 -0.79
C LEU A 184 -9.66 -11.26 -0.26
N GLY A 185 -9.21 -12.24 -1.04
CA GLY A 185 -8.18 -13.20 -0.67
C GLY A 185 -8.64 -14.33 0.26
N LEU A 186 -9.93 -14.41 0.62
CA LEU A 186 -10.46 -15.37 1.60
C LEU A 186 -10.38 -16.85 1.17
N GLN A 187 -10.13 -17.14 -0.11
CA GLN A 187 -10.10 -18.50 -0.67
C GLN A 187 -8.70 -19.00 -1.07
N ALA A 188 -7.63 -18.22 -0.84
CA ALA A 188 -6.25 -18.69 -1.04
C ALA A 188 -5.78 -19.71 0.03
N TYR A 189 -6.71 -20.31 0.78
CA TYR A 189 -6.48 -21.30 1.82
C TYR A 189 -6.99 -22.68 1.41
N ASP A 190 -6.67 -23.14 0.20
CA ASP A 190 -6.78 -24.57 -0.08
C ASP A 190 -5.49 -25.08 -0.73
N GLY A 191 -4.72 -25.83 0.05
CA GLY A 191 -3.65 -26.70 -0.42
C GLY A 191 -2.29 -26.06 -0.75
N LYS A 192 -1.32 -26.31 0.13
CA LYS A 192 0.15 -26.19 -0.10
C LYS A 192 0.66 -24.78 -0.43
N ASP A 193 0.96 -24.01 0.62
CA ASP A 193 2.27 -23.39 0.76
C ASP A 193 2.43 -22.79 2.16
N GLY A 194 3.42 -23.31 2.91
CA GLY A 194 3.69 -23.01 4.31
C GLY A 194 4.31 -21.63 4.57
N SER A 195 3.94 -20.59 3.82
CA SER A 195 4.50 -19.23 3.96
C SER A 195 3.57 -18.27 4.72
N VAL A 196 2.27 -18.56 4.80
CA VAL A 196 1.28 -17.73 5.54
C VAL A 196 1.33 -17.98 7.06
N ALA A 197 2.10 -18.96 7.52
CA ALA A 197 2.28 -19.23 8.95
C ALA A 197 2.90 -18.05 9.73
N SER A 198 3.57 -17.11 9.07
CA SER A 198 4.13 -15.89 9.71
C SER A 198 3.07 -14.87 10.16
N PHE A 199 1.82 -14.97 9.70
CA PHE A 199 0.76 -14.03 10.13
C PHE A 199 -0.02 -14.51 11.37
N SER A 200 0.32 -15.70 11.89
CA SER A 200 -0.54 -16.44 12.83
C SER A 200 0.08 -16.79 14.19
N SER A 201 1.33 -16.47 14.49
CA SER A 201 1.88 -16.75 15.83
C SER A 201 1.50 -15.67 16.84
N LEU A 202 0.34 -15.86 17.47
CA LEU A 202 0.01 -15.24 18.76
C LEU A 202 0.84 -15.92 19.87
N ASP A 203 1.48 -15.12 20.70
CA ASP A 203 2.34 -15.50 21.83
C ASP A 203 1.77 -16.65 22.67
N GLY A 204 2.55 -17.74 22.75
CA GLY A 204 2.37 -18.86 23.67
C GLY A 204 3.52 -18.90 24.67
N VAL A 205 3.16 -18.79 25.94
CA VAL A 205 4.01 -18.78 27.14
C VAL A 205 5.09 -19.86 27.13
N ARG A 206 6.29 -19.44 27.54
CA ARG A 206 7.52 -20.19 27.82
C ARG A 206 7.28 -21.44 28.67
N GLY A 207 7.66 -22.61 28.15
CA GLY A 207 7.63 -23.89 28.86
C GLY A 207 8.64 -24.90 28.30
N SER A 208 9.82 -24.94 28.94
CA SER A 208 10.76 -26.06 29.16
C SER A 208 11.04 -27.14 28.10
N ASN A 209 12.34 -27.23 27.75
CA ASN A 209 13.21 -28.42 27.67
C ASN A 209 12.81 -29.64 26.82
N SER A 210 13.59 -29.91 25.77
CA SER A 210 14.33 -31.19 25.63
C SER A 210 15.33 -31.13 24.46
N ALA A 211 16.51 -31.68 24.72
CA ALA A 211 17.61 -31.89 23.80
C ALA A 211 17.39 -33.15 22.95
N LEU A 212 17.84 -33.17 21.69
CA LEU A 212 18.56 -34.34 21.11
C LEU A 212 19.19 -34.05 19.73
N LEU A 213 20.41 -34.54 19.57
CA LEU A 213 21.28 -34.57 18.38
C LEU A 213 20.80 -35.53 17.26
N LYS A 214 21.07 -35.19 15.99
CA LYS A 214 21.77 -36.01 14.95
C LYS A 214 21.65 -35.34 13.58
N GLU A 215 22.72 -34.87 12.92
CA GLU A 215 23.81 -35.56 12.20
C GLU A 215 23.51 -35.80 10.70
N LYS A 216 24.51 -35.47 9.86
CA LYS A 216 24.54 -35.39 8.38
C LYS A 216 24.55 -36.75 7.66
N SER A 217 24.18 -36.75 6.37
CA SER A 217 24.69 -37.59 5.23
C SER A 217 23.56 -37.84 4.20
N SER A 218 23.70 -37.95 2.88
CA SER A 218 24.73 -37.69 1.86
C SER A 218 24.06 -37.78 0.47
N THR A 219 24.82 -37.31 -0.51
CA THR A 219 24.64 -37.21 -1.97
C THR A 219 24.22 -38.49 -2.69
N LYS A 220 23.41 -38.37 -3.77
CA LYS A 220 23.56 -39.20 -4.98
C LYS A 220 22.97 -38.53 -6.25
N MET A 221 23.84 -38.29 -7.22
CA MET A 221 23.56 -37.93 -8.61
C MET A 221 22.81 -39.04 -9.35
N ARG A 222 21.93 -38.67 -10.29
CA ARG A 222 21.71 -39.44 -11.53
C ARG A 222 21.31 -38.51 -12.68
N GLU A 223 22.12 -38.55 -13.73
CA GLU A 223 22.05 -37.77 -14.97
C GLU A 223 21.10 -38.37 -16.02
N ASN A 224 20.61 -37.47 -16.88
CA ASN A 224 20.30 -37.58 -18.32
C ASN A 224 19.14 -38.47 -18.81
N GLN A 225 18.19 -37.86 -19.54
CA GLN A 225 18.14 -37.94 -21.02
C GLN A 225 17.06 -37.05 -21.66
N SER A 226 17.47 -36.47 -22.78
CA SER A 226 16.81 -35.56 -23.72
C SER A 226 15.58 -36.12 -24.45
N LEU A 227 14.59 -35.26 -24.79
CA LEU A 227 13.84 -35.36 -26.04
C LEU A 227 13.44 -33.97 -26.60
N ARG A 228 13.61 -33.87 -27.91
CA ARG A 228 13.60 -32.68 -28.78
C ARG A 228 12.50 -32.91 -29.83
N GLN A 229 11.42 -32.12 -29.83
CA GLN A 229 10.40 -31.98 -30.88
C GLN A 229 9.38 -30.94 -30.36
N ARG A 230 8.83 -29.96 -31.08
CA ARG A 230 8.84 -29.53 -32.49
C ARG A 230 8.29 -28.10 -32.48
N LYS A 231 8.99 -27.16 -33.12
CA LYS A 231 8.62 -25.75 -33.28
C LYS A 231 7.57 -25.61 -34.39
N GLN A 232 6.39 -25.07 -34.08
CA GLN A 232 5.51 -24.47 -35.09
C GLN A 232 4.89 -23.19 -34.53
N THR A 233 5.03 -22.15 -35.34
CA THR A 233 4.68 -20.75 -35.16
C THR A 233 3.19 -20.53 -35.43
N ILE A 234 2.48 -19.84 -34.54
CA ILE A 234 1.29 -19.04 -34.86
C ILE A 234 1.39 -17.75 -34.05
N GLU A 235 1.45 -16.62 -34.75
CA GLU A 235 1.34 -15.27 -34.19
C GLU A 235 -0.04 -15.06 -33.57
N GLY A 236 -0.06 -14.51 -32.37
CA GLY A 236 -1.29 -14.11 -31.67
C GLY A 236 -0.92 -13.34 -30.41
N ASP A 237 -1.26 -12.06 -30.41
CA ASP A 237 -1.14 -11.10 -29.32
C ASP A 237 -1.81 -11.65 -28.05
N ASP A 238 -1.03 -12.03 -27.05
CA ASP A 238 -1.53 -12.22 -25.68
C ASP A 238 -0.35 -12.35 -24.70
N CYS A 239 -0.23 -11.38 -23.79
CA CYS A 239 0.50 -11.55 -22.54
C CYS A 239 -0.38 -12.37 -21.57
N ALA A 240 -0.80 -13.55 -22.01
CA ALA A 240 -1.56 -14.50 -21.21
C ALA A 240 -0.79 -15.83 -21.21
N VAL A 241 -0.47 -16.28 -20.00
CA VAL A 241 0.03 -17.62 -19.70
C VAL A 241 1.42 -17.93 -20.27
N LEU A 242 2.47 -17.48 -19.55
CA LEU A 242 3.75 -18.19 -19.61
C LEU A 242 3.78 -19.21 -18.48
N SER A 243 3.75 -20.47 -18.91
CA SER A 243 3.95 -21.68 -18.14
C SER A 243 5.08 -21.54 -17.13
N GLU A 244 4.79 -21.97 -15.91
CA GLU A 244 5.77 -22.42 -14.94
C GLU A 244 6.61 -23.53 -15.56
N GLU A 245 7.77 -23.20 -16.11
CA GLU A 245 8.87 -24.14 -16.21
C GLU A 245 10.18 -23.37 -16.44
N ASN A 246 11.03 -23.40 -15.41
CA ASN A 246 12.44 -23.00 -15.40
C ASN A 246 12.77 -21.53 -15.06
N VAL A 247 12.40 -21.08 -13.86
CA VAL A 247 13.23 -20.11 -13.11
C VAL A 247 13.50 -20.69 -11.73
N SER A 248 14.64 -21.37 -11.60
CA SER A 248 15.19 -21.84 -10.34
C SER A 248 15.81 -20.67 -9.57
N LEU A 249 15.02 -20.04 -8.70
CA LEU A 249 15.38 -19.42 -7.41
C LEU A 249 14.07 -18.85 -6.85
N GLU A 250 13.63 -19.39 -5.71
CA GLU A 250 12.40 -19.03 -5.02
C GLU A 250 12.37 -17.54 -4.65
N GLU A 251 11.74 -16.72 -5.49
CA GLU A 251 11.29 -15.36 -5.14
C GLU A 251 9.78 -15.32 -5.36
N PRO A 252 8.96 -14.99 -4.34
CA PRO A 252 7.52 -14.94 -4.49
C PRO A 252 7.16 -13.87 -5.52
N GLY A 253 6.71 -14.32 -6.69
CA GLY A 253 6.31 -13.43 -7.79
C GLY A 253 5.20 -12.46 -7.38
N TYR A 254 5.01 -11.41 -8.19
CA TYR A 254 3.99 -10.37 -8.02
C TYR A 254 2.54 -10.90 -7.81
N LEU A 255 2.30 -12.18 -8.12
CA LEU A 255 1.02 -12.89 -7.97
C LEU A 255 0.86 -13.64 -6.63
N SER A 256 1.83 -13.59 -5.73
CA SER A 256 1.72 -14.28 -4.43
C SER A 256 0.52 -13.77 -3.62
N SER A 257 -0.18 -14.67 -2.91
CA SER A 257 -1.30 -14.36 -2.01
C SER A 257 -0.96 -13.30 -0.95
N PHE A 258 0.34 -13.12 -0.67
CA PHE A 258 0.87 -12.08 0.22
C PHE A 258 0.64 -10.64 -0.30
N ILE A 259 0.47 -10.46 -1.61
CA ILE A 259 0.38 -9.15 -2.26
C ILE A 259 -1.08 -8.65 -2.34
N VAL A 260 -2.07 -9.54 -2.14
CA VAL A 260 -3.51 -9.22 -2.13
C VAL A 260 -3.85 -8.08 -1.17
N PRO A 261 -3.45 -8.11 0.12
CA PRO A 261 -3.78 -7.06 1.10
C PRO A 261 -3.23 -5.69 0.68
N CYS A 262 -1.99 -5.69 0.17
CA CYS A 262 -1.31 -4.47 -0.24
C CYS A 262 -1.95 -3.89 -1.51
N THR A 263 -2.41 -4.74 -2.42
CA THR A 263 -3.06 -4.32 -3.67
C THR A 263 -4.47 -3.80 -3.43
N LEU A 264 -5.25 -4.43 -2.54
CA LEU A 264 -6.55 -3.91 -2.12
C LEU A 264 -6.41 -2.57 -1.38
N HIS A 265 -5.37 -2.44 -0.54
CA HIS A 265 -5.06 -1.18 0.09
C HIS A 265 -4.68 -0.10 -0.94
N LEU A 266 -3.87 -0.44 -1.95
CA LEU A 266 -3.56 0.46 -3.06
C LEU A 266 -4.83 0.88 -3.81
N ALA A 267 -5.77 -0.04 -4.06
CA ALA A 267 -7.05 0.28 -4.70
C ALA A 267 -7.86 1.30 -3.88
N PHE A 268 -7.94 1.09 -2.56
CA PHE A 268 -8.59 2.02 -1.64
C PHE A 268 -7.91 3.40 -1.62
N MET A 269 -6.58 3.44 -1.57
CA MET A 269 -5.83 4.69 -1.62
C MET A 269 -5.97 5.40 -2.97
N ALA A 270 -5.95 4.66 -4.09
CA ALA A 270 -6.15 5.20 -5.44
C ALA A 270 -7.56 5.78 -5.61
N ALA A 271 -8.60 5.10 -5.12
CA ALA A 271 -9.96 5.63 -5.11
C ALA A 271 -10.06 6.92 -4.28
N THR A 272 -9.50 6.92 -3.07
CA THR A 272 -9.48 8.11 -2.20
C THR A 272 -8.75 9.27 -2.88
N ALA A 273 -7.61 9.00 -3.51
CA ALA A 273 -6.82 9.97 -4.23
C ALA A 273 -7.59 10.56 -5.43
N PHE A 274 -8.32 9.73 -6.17
CA PHE A 274 -9.08 10.14 -7.35
C PHE A 274 -10.31 10.99 -6.99
N PHE A 275 -11.09 10.58 -5.98
CA PHE A 275 -12.37 11.24 -5.67
C PHE A 275 -12.23 12.46 -4.77
N VAL A 276 -11.23 12.49 -3.89
CA VAL A 276 -11.19 13.43 -2.76
C VAL A 276 -9.90 14.24 -2.70
N MET A 277 -8.78 13.77 -3.27
CA MET A 277 -7.51 14.49 -3.17
C MET A 277 -7.22 15.38 -4.38
N HIS A 278 -6.46 16.44 -4.15
CA HIS A 278 -5.82 17.20 -5.22
C HIS A 278 -4.80 16.34 -5.95
N VAL A 279 -4.73 16.46 -7.27
CA VAL A 279 -3.88 15.59 -8.10
C VAL A 279 -2.38 15.74 -7.75
N GLN A 280 -2.00 16.95 -7.33
CA GLN A 280 -0.67 17.33 -6.82
C GLN A 280 -0.28 16.56 -5.54
N VAL A 281 -1.26 16.30 -4.67
CA VAL A 281 -1.05 15.51 -3.44
C VAL A 281 -1.16 14.02 -3.73
N ALA A 282 -2.03 13.63 -4.68
CA ALA A 282 -2.30 12.25 -5.04
C ALA A 282 -1.04 11.51 -5.54
N THR A 283 -0.19 12.14 -6.34
CA THR A 283 1.05 11.53 -6.86
C THR A 283 2.01 11.15 -5.74
N ARG A 284 2.28 12.10 -4.84
CA ARG A 284 3.16 11.90 -3.68
C ARG A 284 2.57 10.85 -2.75
N PHE A 285 1.27 10.97 -2.45
CA PHE A 285 0.55 10.03 -1.60
C PHE A 285 0.55 8.60 -2.15
N LEU A 286 0.26 8.39 -3.44
CA LEU A 286 0.25 7.05 -4.01
C LEU A 286 1.66 6.44 -4.11
N SER A 287 2.67 7.27 -4.34
CA SER A 287 4.05 6.80 -4.45
C SER A 287 4.66 6.24 -3.15
N THR A 288 3.99 6.35 -2.00
CA THR A 288 4.39 5.61 -0.78
C THR A 288 3.94 4.15 -0.77
N SER A 289 3.24 3.69 -1.81
CA SER A 289 2.68 2.33 -1.87
C SER A 289 3.67 1.32 -2.48
N PRO A 290 4.07 0.27 -1.76
CA PRO A 290 4.97 -0.77 -2.28
C PRO A 290 4.50 -1.47 -3.58
N PRO A 291 3.19 -1.80 -3.77
CA PRO A 291 2.75 -2.55 -4.95
C PRO A 291 3.01 -1.86 -6.29
N LEU A 292 3.13 -0.52 -6.31
CA LEU A 292 3.52 0.21 -7.52
C LEU A 292 4.91 -0.20 -7.99
N TYR A 293 5.84 -0.35 -7.05
CA TYR A 293 7.23 -0.70 -7.36
C TYR A 293 7.37 -2.18 -7.68
N TRP A 294 6.61 -3.04 -7.02
CA TRP A 294 6.57 -4.47 -7.35
C TRP A 294 6.02 -4.71 -8.76
N PHE A 295 4.96 -4.01 -9.14
CA PHE A 295 4.42 -4.07 -10.50
C PHE A 295 5.39 -3.50 -11.53
N ALA A 296 6.03 -2.36 -11.23
CA ALA A 296 7.04 -1.78 -12.11
C ALA A 296 8.24 -2.71 -12.29
N SER A 297 8.69 -3.41 -11.23
CA SER A 297 9.75 -4.42 -11.38
C SER A 297 9.30 -5.62 -12.21
N TYR A 298 8.05 -6.06 -12.05
CA TYR A 298 7.48 -7.15 -12.85
C TYR A 298 7.50 -6.81 -14.35
N LEU A 299 7.02 -5.61 -14.71
CA LEU A 299 7.05 -5.11 -16.10
C LEU A 299 8.47 -5.03 -16.70
N MET A 300 9.48 -4.78 -15.88
CA MET A 300 10.87 -4.67 -16.31
C MET A 300 11.55 -6.03 -16.52
N VAL A 301 11.11 -7.07 -15.81
CA VAL A 301 11.70 -8.41 -15.88
C VAL A 301 11.05 -9.27 -16.97
N CYS A 302 9.81 -8.96 -17.38
CA CYS A 302 9.12 -9.70 -18.44
C CYS A 302 9.86 -9.68 -19.80
N PRO A 303 10.19 -10.86 -20.38
CA PRO A 303 10.83 -10.93 -21.69
C PRO A 303 9.90 -10.37 -22.77
N GLY A 304 10.40 -9.41 -23.56
CA GLY A 304 9.63 -8.67 -24.59
C GLY A 304 9.17 -7.27 -24.16
N SER A 305 9.28 -6.93 -22.88
CA SER A 305 8.83 -5.64 -22.30
C SER A 305 9.95 -4.60 -22.12
N ASN A 306 11.14 -4.83 -22.69
CA ASN A 306 12.29 -3.91 -22.54
C ASN A 306 11.95 -2.44 -22.88
N ARG A 307 11.01 -2.22 -23.82
CA ARG A 307 10.50 -0.89 -24.16
C ARG A 307 9.82 -0.20 -22.98
N TRP A 308 8.97 -0.90 -22.23
CA TRP A 308 8.27 -0.34 -21.07
C TRP A 308 9.21 -0.01 -19.92
N GLY A 309 10.20 -0.88 -19.66
CA GLY A 309 11.24 -0.60 -18.68
C GLY A 309 12.04 0.67 -19.02
N TYR A 310 12.42 0.84 -20.29
CA TYR A 310 13.08 2.06 -20.78
C TYR A 310 12.18 3.29 -20.65
N VAL A 311 10.88 3.17 -20.98
CA VAL A 311 9.92 4.27 -20.86
C VAL A 311 9.77 4.72 -19.40
N ILE A 312 9.61 3.77 -18.46
CA ILE A 312 9.50 4.07 -17.03
C ILE A 312 10.77 4.79 -16.53
N TRP A 313 11.96 4.29 -16.87
CA TRP A 313 13.21 4.91 -16.47
C TRP A 313 13.46 6.28 -17.09
N ALA A 314 13.28 6.40 -18.40
CA ALA A 314 13.46 7.67 -19.11
C ALA A 314 12.50 8.72 -18.58
N TYR A 315 11.25 8.34 -18.32
CA TYR A 315 10.25 9.21 -17.72
C TYR A 315 10.64 9.64 -16.30
N SER A 316 10.96 8.68 -15.42
CA SER A 316 11.40 8.95 -14.06
C SER A 316 12.60 9.89 -14.02
N ALA A 317 13.61 9.67 -14.86
CA ALA A 317 14.80 10.50 -14.96
C ALA A 317 14.46 11.91 -15.46
N ALA A 318 13.66 12.03 -16.53
CA ALA A 318 13.21 13.32 -17.04
C ALA A 318 12.43 14.11 -15.99
N TYR A 319 11.56 13.43 -15.23
CA TYR A 319 10.75 14.05 -14.19
C TYR A 319 11.58 14.54 -13.01
N ILE A 320 12.58 13.78 -12.57
CA ILE A 320 13.51 14.19 -11.52
C ILE A 320 14.33 15.40 -11.97
N LEU A 321 14.82 15.41 -13.22
CA LEU A 321 15.57 16.55 -13.76
C LEU A 321 14.70 17.80 -13.84
N LEU A 322 13.53 17.69 -14.47
CA LEU A 322 12.59 18.81 -14.62
C LEU A 322 12.11 19.31 -13.26
N GLY A 323 11.79 18.39 -12.36
CA GLY A 323 11.35 18.71 -11.02
C GLY A 323 12.42 19.36 -10.18
N SER A 324 13.67 18.92 -10.27
CA SER A 324 14.78 19.57 -9.57
C SER A 324 14.97 21.00 -10.07
N LEU A 325 14.91 21.21 -11.40
CA LEU A 325 14.99 22.54 -11.99
C LEU A 325 13.84 23.45 -11.55
N LEU A 326 12.60 22.98 -11.60
CA LEU A 326 11.44 23.79 -11.22
C LEU A 326 11.42 24.07 -9.72
N PHE A 327 11.71 23.05 -8.90
CA PHE A 327 11.72 23.15 -7.45
C PHE A 327 12.80 24.13 -6.96
N SER A 328 14.03 24.05 -7.48
CA SER A 328 15.11 24.99 -7.14
C SER A 328 14.81 26.43 -7.55
N ASN A 329 13.94 26.64 -8.54
CA ASN A 329 13.51 27.96 -8.99
C ASN A 329 12.18 28.41 -8.35
N PHE A 330 11.68 27.71 -7.33
CA PHE A 330 10.41 28.01 -6.64
C PHE A 330 9.18 28.00 -7.55
N TYR A 331 9.24 27.34 -8.70
CA TYR A 331 8.07 27.14 -9.54
C TYR A 331 7.17 26.04 -8.97
N PRO A 332 5.84 26.15 -9.17
CA PRO A 332 4.93 25.10 -8.75
C PRO A 332 5.26 23.81 -9.51
N PHE A 333 5.69 22.80 -8.78
CA PHE A 333 5.95 21.45 -9.26
C PHE A 333 5.10 20.48 -8.45
N THR A 334 4.53 19.49 -9.12
CA THR A 334 3.43 18.61 -8.64
C THR A 334 3.30 18.49 -7.15
#